data_AF-A0A952B6S2-F1
#
_entry.id   AF-A0A952B6S2-F1
#
_cell.length_a   1.000
_cell.length_b   1.000
_cell.length_c   1.000
_cell.angle_alpha   90.00
_cell.angle_beta   90.00
_cell.angle_gamma   90.00
#
_symmetry.space_group_name_H-M   'P 1'
#
loop_
_entity.id
_entity.type
_entity.pdbx_description
1 polymer ?
#
loop_
_entity_poly.entity_id
_entity_poly.type
_entity_poly.pdbx_seq_one_letter_code
_entity_poly.pdbx_strand_id
1 'polypeptide(L)'
;MRKKTFFLRFLNAGTLVPFCLSLMLIAFGCKEKTEEVVFNLEEISDYDVNWPERTLPRALKFPGKVRKGEIKIGGNEYDVFISPHPKTDICFFPKSSPQYYPRWWGANLLNATHAIDGKHYCFDITTKGDKLIVRPYEGEFGTFEIGAGGRNIQEIAMQGSLRSEDTAVSVGGELELESELERGWPKPAKSCRVPVGDYLPTIVTVTFGQLSITVSNNVHADGQRRPNNYPRIYGIKIRKDKSYVFDFSNKPKVIFASPAKNHRVKLGEELSVKAVLIDPELDIMIRDLKDTTKKQKKEYVTPDGEKHNYELSLSLDPKVIITRADGEKVAEGVMPFG
;
A
#
# COMPACT_ATOMS: atom_id res chain seq x y z
N MET A 1 37.38 73.31 -12.85
CA MET A 1 36.96 74.01 -14.09
C MET A 1 37.03 73.02 -15.25
N ARG A 2 35.98 73.03 -16.09
CA ARG A 2 35.86 72.47 -17.45
C ARG A 2 35.65 70.95 -17.65
N LYS A 3 34.47 70.70 -18.24
CA LYS A 3 33.99 69.53 -18.99
C LYS A 3 34.83 69.21 -20.23
N LYS A 4 34.53 68.02 -20.80
CA LYS A 4 34.59 67.55 -22.21
C LYS A 4 35.67 66.47 -22.42
N THR A 5 35.51 65.39 -23.20
CA THR A 5 34.45 64.88 -24.09
C THR A 5 34.91 63.50 -24.63
N PHE A 6 33.95 62.61 -24.90
CA PHE A 6 33.91 61.49 -25.88
C PHE A 6 35.18 60.69 -26.24
N PHE A 7 35.03 59.35 -26.23
CA PHE A 7 35.21 58.58 -27.47
C PHE A 7 34.21 57.41 -27.53
N LEU A 8 33.39 57.41 -28.57
CA LEU A 8 32.56 56.31 -29.06
C LEU A 8 33.46 55.31 -29.81
N ARG A 9 33.32 53.99 -29.60
CA ARG A 9 33.60 53.01 -30.66
C ARG A 9 32.72 51.75 -30.54
N PHE A 10 31.92 51.61 -31.59
CA PHE A 10 31.46 50.39 -32.28
C PHE A 10 30.59 49.35 -31.56
N LEU A 11 29.30 49.40 -31.97
CA LEU A 11 28.41 48.26 -32.09
C LEU A 11 29.09 47.10 -32.83
N ASN A 12 29.04 45.90 -32.24
CA ASN A 12 29.06 44.66 -32.99
C ASN A 12 27.63 44.11 -33.02
N ALA A 13 27.02 44.17 -34.19
CA ALA A 13 25.78 43.49 -34.51
C ALA A 13 26.08 42.00 -34.70
N GLY A 14 25.45 41.13 -33.91
CA GLY A 14 25.50 39.69 -34.17
C GLY A 14 25.53 38.81 -32.94
N THR A 15 24.51 38.88 -32.07
CA THR A 15 24.10 37.80 -31.16
C THR A 15 22.90 38.27 -30.34
N LEU A 16 21.71 38.28 -30.94
CA LEU A 16 20.47 38.60 -30.20
C LEU A 16 19.26 37.89 -30.81
N VAL A 17 19.41 36.61 -31.13
CA VAL A 17 18.30 35.71 -31.47
C VAL A 17 18.66 34.29 -30.99
N PRO A 18 18.63 34.04 -29.66
CA PRO A 18 17.76 32.94 -29.22
C PRO A 18 17.07 33.18 -27.86
N PHE A 19 17.16 34.38 -27.27
CA PHE A 19 16.61 34.61 -25.92
C PHE A 19 15.11 34.96 -25.86
N CYS A 20 14.48 35.30 -26.99
CA CYS A 20 13.05 35.63 -27.01
C CYS A 20 12.12 34.42 -27.23
N LEU A 21 12.62 33.25 -27.67
CA LEU A 21 11.76 32.08 -27.87
C LEU A 21 11.48 31.32 -26.56
N SER A 22 12.42 31.31 -25.61
CA SER A 22 12.21 30.65 -24.32
C SER A 22 11.25 31.41 -23.39
N LEU A 23 11.10 32.73 -23.53
CA LEU A 23 10.13 33.50 -22.72
C LEU A 23 8.69 33.44 -23.27
N MET A 24 8.48 33.16 -24.57
CA MET A 24 7.12 32.99 -25.11
C MET A 24 6.50 31.62 -24.79
N LEU A 25 7.31 30.57 -24.55
CA LEU A 25 6.80 29.26 -24.12
C LEU A 25 6.31 29.24 -22.67
N ILE A 26 6.67 30.24 -21.85
CA ILE A 26 6.19 30.38 -20.46
C ILE A 26 4.86 31.17 -20.41
N ALA A 27 4.56 31.97 -21.45
CA ALA A 27 3.36 32.81 -21.50
C ALA A 27 2.12 32.13 -22.12
N PHE A 28 2.31 31.08 -22.93
CA PHE A 28 1.22 30.20 -23.34
C PHE A 28 1.14 29.04 -22.35
N GLY A 29 0.31 29.21 -21.32
CA GLY A 29 -0.19 28.12 -20.50
C GLY A 29 -1.02 27.14 -21.33
N CYS A 30 -0.38 26.38 -22.21
CA CYS A 30 -0.88 25.10 -22.65
C CYS A 30 -0.86 24.21 -21.41
N LYS A 31 -1.97 24.21 -20.65
CA LYS A 31 -2.37 23.00 -19.94
C LYS A 31 -2.45 21.94 -21.03
N GLU A 32 -1.42 21.10 -21.14
CA GLU A 32 -1.55 19.82 -21.83
C GLU A 32 -2.84 19.22 -21.26
N LYS A 33 -3.86 19.09 -22.12
CA LYS A 33 -5.05 18.36 -21.74
C LYS A 33 -4.56 16.97 -21.39
N THR A 34 -4.67 16.63 -20.13
CA THR A 34 -4.41 15.30 -19.64
C THR A 34 -5.35 14.37 -20.41
N GLU A 35 -4.81 13.61 -21.36
CA GLU A 35 -5.65 12.79 -22.24
C GLU A 35 -6.21 11.62 -21.44
N GLU A 36 -7.53 11.63 -21.26
CA GLU A 36 -8.29 10.44 -20.91
C GLU A 36 -8.15 9.44 -22.06
N VAL A 37 -7.73 8.22 -21.74
CA VAL A 37 -7.61 7.15 -22.74
C VAL A 37 -8.63 6.06 -22.43
N VAL A 38 -9.37 5.67 -23.46
CA VAL A 38 -10.43 4.67 -23.36
C VAL A 38 -10.04 3.43 -24.15
N PHE A 39 -10.06 2.28 -23.48
CA PHE A 39 -9.67 0.98 -24.05
C PHE A 39 -10.87 0.05 -24.09
N ASN A 40 -11.02 -0.70 -25.18
CA ASN A 40 -12.07 -1.71 -25.29
C ASN A 40 -11.70 -2.96 -24.49
N LEU A 41 -12.71 -3.59 -23.90
CA LEU A 41 -12.58 -4.84 -23.17
C LEU A 41 -13.40 -5.93 -23.86
N GLU A 42 -12.75 -7.02 -24.24
CA GLU A 42 -13.39 -8.23 -24.71
C GLU A 42 -13.81 -9.12 -23.54
N GLU A 43 -14.96 -9.76 -23.66
CA GLU A 43 -15.39 -10.77 -22.71
C GLU A 43 -14.78 -12.12 -23.11
N ILE A 44 -14.11 -12.77 -22.17
CA ILE A 44 -13.49 -14.07 -22.37
C ILE A 44 -13.86 -15.02 -21.23
N SER A 45 -13.83 -16.32 -21.51
CA SER A 45 -13.97 -17.34 -20.48
C SER A 45 -12.73 -17.33 -19.59
N ASP A 46 -12.89 -17.49 -18.27
CA ASP A 46 -11.77 -17.65 -17.34
C ASP A 46 -10.90 -18.87 -17.68
N TYR A 47 -11.51 -19.91 -18.26
CA TYR A 47 -10.83 -21.11 -18.78
C TYR A 47 -9.94 -20.85 -20.00
N ASP A 48 -10.20 -19.79 -20.77
CA ASP A 48 -9.47 -19.48 -22.00
C ASP A 48 -8.26 -18.57 -21.74
N VAL A 49 -8.07 -18.11 -20.49
CA VAL A 49 -6.95 -17.27 -20.14
C VAL A 49 -5.74 -18.12 -19.80
N ASN A 50 -4.69 -18.00 -20.63
CA ASN A 50 -3.38 -18.54 -20.30
C ASN A 50 -2.73 -17.68 -19.21
N TRP A 51 -3.13 -17.91 -17.96
CA TRP A 51 -2.58 -17.19 -16.82
C TRP A 51 -1.10 -17.55 -16.64
N PRO A 52 -0.22 -16.59 -16.34
CA PRO A 52 1.15 -16.92 -15.92
C PRO A 52 1.08 -17.85 -14.69
N GLU A 53 1.60 -19.09 -14.85
CA GLU A 53 1.29 -20.33 -14.12
C GLU A 53 1.39 -20.33 -12.58
N ARG A 54 1.73 -19.21 -11.91
CA ARG A 54 1.92 -19.16 -10.45
C ARG A 54 1.29 -17.97 -9.73
N THR A 55 0.55 -17.10 -10.41
CA THR A 55 0.23 -15.79 -9.83
C THR A 55 -1.18 -15.31 -10.11
N LEU A 56 -2.18 -16.21 -10.07
CA LEU A 56 -3.57 -15.78 -10.07
C LEU A 56 -3.90 -15.07 -8.74
N PRO A 57 -4.25 -13.77 -8.76
CA PRO A 57 -4.89 -13.14 -7.62
C PRO A 57 -6.13 -13.97 -7.26
N ARG A 58 -6.38 -14.24 -5.96
CA ARG A 58 -7.58 -14.99 -5.53
C ARG A 58 -8.88 -14.41 -6.11
N ALA A 59 -8.89 -13.10 -6.39
CA ALA A 59 -9.96 -12.35 -7.02
C ALA A 59 -10.38 -12.84 -8.43
N LEU A 60 -9.50 -13.53 -9.16
CA LEU A 60 -9.76 -14.03 -10.51
C LEU A 60 -9.99 -15.55 -10.57
N LYS A 61 -10.10 -16.21 -9.41
CA LYS A 61 -10.39 -17.66 -9.31
C LYS A 61 -11.89 -17.98 -9.24
N PHE A 62 -12.76 -17.05 -9.64
CA PHE A 62 -14.20 -17.30 -9.65
C PHE A 62 -14.61 -17.82 -11.02
N PRO A 63 -15.34 -18.95 -11.09
CA PRO A 63 -15.87 -19.45 -12.36
C PRO A 63 -16.78 -18.38 -12.97
N GLY A 64 -16.46 -17.93 -14.19
CA GLY A 64 -17.23 -16.89 -14.84
C GLY A 64 -16.52 -16.19 -16.00
N LYS A 65 -17.23 -15.22 -16.58
CA LYS A 65 -16.74 -14.37 -17.67
C LYS A 65 -15.86 -13.27 -17.09
N VAL A 66 -14.62 -13.18 -17.55
CA VAL A 66 -13.73 -12.05 -17.25
C VAL A 66 -13.66 -11.14 -18.45
N ARG A 67 -13.33 -9.87 -18.22
CA ARG A 67 -13.08 -8.92 -19.30
C ARG A 67 -11.59 -8.68 -19.45
N LYS A 68 -11.07 -8.81 -20.66
CA LYS A 68 -9.67 -8.59 -20.98
C LYS A 68 -9.52 -7.40 -21.91
N GLY A 69 -8.46 -6.63 -21.75
CA GLY A 69 -8.04 -5.66 -22.75
C GLY A 69 -6.56 -5.38 -22.63
N GLU A 70 -6.08 -4.51 -23.51
CA GLU A 70 -4.69 -4.07 -23.52
C GLU A 70 -4.65 -2.57 -23.31
N ILE A 71 -3.77 -2.10 -22.42
CA ILE A 71 -3.56 -0.68 -22.18
C ILE A 71 -2.10 -0.30 -22.32
N LYS A 72 -1.87 0.99 -22.57
CA LYS A 72 -0.53 1.59 -22.57
C LYS A 72 -0.49 2.79 -21.63
N ILE A 73 0.30 2.70 -20.57
CA ILE A 73 0.46 3.75 -19.55
C ILE A 73 1.91 3.79 -19.04
N GLY A 74 2.42 4.97 -18.69
CA GLY A 74 3.79 5.11 -18.20
C GLY A 74 4.84 4.48 -19.13
N GLY A 75 4.67 4.61 -20.45
CA GLY A 75 5.55 4.01 -21.46
C GLY A 75 5.45 2.48 -21.62
N ASN A 76 4.68 1.79 -20.76
CA ASN A 76 4.60 0.34 -20.70
C ASN A 76 3.24 -0.17 -21.22
N GLU A 77 3.24 -1.39 -21.77
CA GLU A 77 2.03 -2.08 -22.21
C GLU A 77 1.61 -3.12 -21.17
N TYR A 78 0.30 -3.25 -20.96
CA TYR A 78 -0.26 -4.15 -19.95
C TYR A 78 -1.43 -4.95 -20.52
N ASP A 79 -1.49 -6.23 -20.17
CA ASP A 79 -2.74 -6.98 -20.22
C ASP A 79 -3.56 -6.66 -18.98
N VAL A 80 -4.82 -6.27 -19.16
CA VAL A 80 -5.73 -5.94 -18.08
C VAL A 80 -6.87 -6.93 -18.01
N PHE A 81 -7.20 -7.35 -16.81
CA PHE A 81 -8.31 -8.26 -16.52
C PHE A 81 -9.24 -7.62 -15.50
N ILE A 82 -10.53 -7.66 -15.78
CA ILE A 82 -11.58 -7.13 -14.91
C ILE A 82 -12.56 -8.23 -14.56
N SER A 83 -12.78 -8.42 -13.26
CA SER A 83 -13.77 -9.35 -12.72
C SER A 83 -15.17 -8.73 -12.74
N PRO A 84 -16.23 -9.48 -13.07
CA PRO A 84 -17.62 -9.01 -13.09
C PRO A 84 -18.21 -8.79 -11.67
N HIS A 85 -17.45 -9.03 -10.61
CA HIS A 85 -17.91 -8.93 -9.22
C HIS A 85 -18.31 -7.49 -8.84
N PRO A 86 -19.28 -7.25 -7.93
CA PRO A 86 -19.75 -5.91 -7.50
C PRO A 86 -18.71 -5.00 -6.82
N LYS A 87 -17.49 -5.50 -6.59
CA LYS A 87 -16.35 -4.69 -6.11
C LYS A 87 -15.32 -4.41 -7.21
N THR A 88 -15.62 -4.87 -8.44
CA THR A 88 -14.84 -4.84 -9.67
C THR A 88 -13.35 -4.92 -9.41
N ASP A 89 -12.84 -6.14 -9.33
CA ASP A 89 -11.41 -6.34 -9.22
C ASP A 89 -10.76 -6.11 -10.58
N ILE A 90 -9.74 -5.26 -10.64
CA ILE A 90 -8.87 -5.01 -11.79
C ILE A 90 -7.51 -5.64 -11.53
N CYS A 91 -6.90 -6.26 -12.52
CA CYS A 91 -5.51 -6.71 -12.46
C CYS A 91 -4.83 -6.32 -13.76
N PHE A 92 -3.64 -5.75 -13.69
CA PHE A 92 -2.88 -5.41 -14.88
C PHE A 92 -1.47 -5.99 -14.81
N PHE A 93 -1.10 -6.70 -15.88
CA PHE A 93 0.13 -7.46 -16.00
C PHE A 93 1.01 -6.79 -17.05
N PRO A 94 2.20 -6.28 -16.69
CA PRO A 94 3.10 -5.71 -17.67
C PRO A 94 3.45 -6.75 -18.74
N LYS A 95 3.30 -6.45 -20.04
CA LYS A 95 3.56 -7.43 -21.11
C LYS A 95 5.04 -7.84 -21.18
N SER A 96 5.94 -6.90 -20.90
CA SER A 96 7.39 -7.17 -20.79
C SER A 96 7.73 -8.07 -19.61
N SER A 97 6.85 -8.12 -18.60
CA SER A 97 7.14 -8.63 -17.28
C SER A 97 5.84 -9.10 -16.58
N PRO A 98 5.10 -10.10 -17.10
CA PRO A 98 3.77 -10.43 -16.59
C PRO A 98 3.77 -10.87 -15.12
N GLN A 99 4.86 -11.47 -14.66
CA GLN A 99 5.05 -11.89 -13.27
C GLN A 99 5.19 -10.72 -12.26
N TYR A 100 5.26 -9.47 -12.74
CA TYR A 100 5.56 -8.25 -11.98
C TYR A 100 4.37 -7.28 -11.88
N TYR A 101 3.14 -7.80 -11.84
CA TYR A 101 1.96 -6.98 -11.55
C TYR A 101 1.96 -6.45 -10.09
N PRO A 102 1.29 -5.34 -9.79
CA PRO A 102 1.25 -4.80 -8.43
C PRO A 102 0.57 -5.76 -7.43
N ARG A 103 1.20 -5.99 -6.28
CA ARG A 103 0.79 -6.97 -5.25
C ARG A 103 0.47 -6.38 -3.88
N TRP A 104 0.51 -5.06 -3.73
CA TRP A 104 0.13 -4.40 -2.49
C TRP A 104 -1.38 -4.52 -2.23
N TRP A 105 -1.79 -4.35 -0.97
CA TRP A 105 -3.18 -4.62 -0.58
C TRP A 105 -4.13 -3.52 -1.05
N GLY A 106 -5.05 -3.91 -1.93
CA GLY A 106 -5.94 -2.97 -2.61
C GLY A 106 -5.53 -2.64 -4.03
N ALA A 107 -4.39 -3.16 -4.51
CA ALA A 107 -3.96 -3.00 -5.90
C ALA A 107 -4.95 -3.59 -6.91
N ASN A 108 -5.79 -4.52 -6.46
CA ASN A 108 -6.82 -5.12 -7.29
C ASN A 108 -8.11 -4.32 -7.32
N LEU A 109 -8.26 -3.23 -6.56
CA LEU A 109 -9.52 -2.47 -6.54
C LEU A 109 -9.57 -1.54 -7.74
N LEU A 110 -10.68 -1.51 -8.48
CA LEU A 110 -10.83 -0.58 -9.61
C LEU A 110 -10.60 0.89 -9.20
N ASN A 111 -11.05 1.28 -8.01
CA ASN A 111 -10.89 2.63 -7.49
C ASN A 111 -9.50 2.92 -6.88
N ALA A 112 -8.53 2.01 -7.02
CA ALA A 112 -7.17 2.25 -6.58
C ALA A 112 -6.49 3.34 -7.44
N THR A 113 -5.68 4.16 -6.79
CA THR A 113 -4.78 5.08 -7.48
C THR A 113 -3.39 4.45 -7.53
N HIS A 114 -2.90 4.17 -8.73
CA HIS A 114 -1.64 3.45 -8.93
C HIS A 114 -0.50 4.38 -9.29
N ALA A 115 0.60 4.30 -8.56
CA ALA A 115 1.88 4.89 -8.95
C ALA A 115 2.57 3.99 -9.99
N ILE A 116 2.73 4.48 -11.21
CA ILE A 116 3.32 3.78 -12.36
C ILE A 116 4.24 4.77 -13.07
N ASP A 117 5.53 4.44 -13.18
CA ASP A 117 6.54 5.26 -13.86
C ASP A 117 6.53 6.74 -13.38
N GLY A 118 6.56 6.93 -12.06
CA GLY A 118 6.54 8.25 -11.41
C GLY A 118 5.22 9.03 -11.51
N LYS A 119 4.21 8.53 -12.24
CA LYS A 119 2.89 9.15 -12.39
C LYS A 119 1.84 8.36 -11.63
N HIS A 120 0.76 9.03 -11.23
CA HIS A 120 -0.38 8.37 -10.60
C HIS A 120 -1.53 8.27 -11.59
N TYR A 121 -2.19 7.11 -11.64
CA TYR A 121 -3.30 6.84 -12.53
C TYR A 121 -4.52 6.33 -11.76
N CYS A 122 -5.69 6.75 -12.22
CA CYS A 122 -6.98 6.25 -11.77
C CYS A 122 -7.65 5.48 -12.90
N PHE A 123 -8.44 4.49 -12.52
CA PHE A 123 -9.13 3.60 -13.44
C PHE A 123 -10.62 3.65 -13.17
N ASP A 124 -11.40 3.52 -14.23
CA ASP A 124 -12.85 3.51 -14.19
C ASP A 124 -13.38 2.61 -15.31
N ILE A 125 -14.63 2.18 -15.24
CA ILE A 125 -15.26 1.38 -16.29
C ILE A 125 -16.57 2.03 -16.73
N THR A 126 -16.93 1.81 -17.99
CA THR A 126 -18.28 2.17 -18.45
C THR A 126 -19.33 1.38 -17.68
N THR A 127 -20.58 1.86 -17.67
CA THR A 127 -21.71 1.15 -17.05
C THR A 127 -21.90 -0.27 -17.58
N LYS A 128 -21.55 -0.52 -18.86
CA LYS A 128 -21.58 -1.86 -19.47
C LYS A 128 -20.38 -2.74 -19.07
N GLY A 129 -19.35 -2.13 -18.47
CA GLY A 129 -18.05 -2.73 -18.20
C GLY A 129 -17.24 -3.05 -19.46
N ASP A 130 -17.68 -2.63 -20.64
CA ASP A 130 -17.07 -2.98 -21.94
C ASP A 130 -15.88 -2.10 -22.32
N LYS A 131 -15.63 -1.03 -21.54
CA LYS A 131 -14.48 -0.16 -21.73
C LYS A 131 -13.84 0.19 -20.39
N LEU A 132 -12.52 0.22 -20.39
CA LEU A 132 -11.69 0.73 -19.31
C LEU A 132 -11.28 2.15 -19.64
N ILE A 133 -11.49 3.05 -18.69
CA ILE A 133 -11.09 4.45 -18.79
C ILE A 133 -9.89 4.65 -17.87
N VAL A 134 -8.81 5.20 -18.42
CA VAL A 134 -7.57 5.45 -17.70
C VAL A 134 -7.27 6.94 -17.73
N ARG A 135 -7.02 7.51 -16.54
CA ARG A 135 -6.77 8.95 -16.36
C ARG A 135 -5.57 9.16 -15.44
N PRO A 136 -4.63 10.05 -15.77
CA PRO A 136 -3.69 10.53 -14.76
C PRO A 136 -4.45 11.20 -13.61
N TYR A 137 -3.97 10.99 -12.39
CA TYR A 137 -4.54 11.62 -11.21
C TYR A 137 -4.20 13.12 -11.20
N GLU A 138 -5.24 13.96 -11.26
CA GLU A 138 -5.10 15.43 -11.28
C GLU A 138 -5.27 16.08 -9.91
N GLY A 139 -5.57 15.29 -8.88
CA GLY A 139 -5.77 15.80 -7.53
C GLY A 139 -4.48 16.23 -6.85
N GLU A 140 -4.63 16.76 -5.64
CA GLU A 140 -3.50 17.25 -4.86
C GLU A 140 -2.77 16.10 -4.16
N PHE A 141 -1.49 16.31 -3.88
CA PHE A 141 -0.66 15.36 -3.15
C PHE A 141 -0.16 15.95 -1.84
N GLY A 142 -0.14 15.13 -0.80
CA GLY A 142 0.61 15.38 0.43
C GLY A 142 1.85 14.49 0.52
N THR A 143 2.59 14.67 1.61
CA THR A 143 3.77 13.84 1.92
C THR A 143 3.44 12.93 3.10
N PHE A 144 3.63 11.63 2.93
CA PHE A 144 3.55 10.65 4.01
C PHE A 144 4.96 10.20 4.37
N GLU A 145 5.35 10.36 5.64
CA GLU A 145 6.71 10.09 6.13
C GLU A 145 6.66 9.19 7.35
N ILE A 146 7.63 8.29 7.49
CA ILE A 146 7.84 7.53 8.73
C ILE A 146 8.86 8.25 9.63
N GLY A 147 8.46 8.52 10.88
CA GLY A 147 9.26 9.18 11.90
C GLY A 147 9.81 8.23 12.95
N ALA A 148 10.86 8.66 13.66
CA ALA A 148 11.47 7.89 14.74
C ALA A 148 10.70 7.93 16.07
N GLY A 149 9.66 8.77 16.19
CA GLY A 149 8.90 8.96 17.43
C GLY A 149 9.79 9.30 18.63
N GLY A 150 10.75 10.21 18.43
CA GLY A 150 11.70 10.65 19.47
C GLY A 150 12.86 9.68 19.78
N ARG A 151 12.97 8.54 19.06
CA ARG A 151 14.05 7.57 19.24
C ARG A 151 15.24 7.90 18.34
N ASN A 152 16.45 7.55 18.78
CA ASN A 152 17.67 7.74 17.97
C ASN A 152 17.88 6.54 17.03
N ILE A 153 17.22 6.55 15.87
CA ILE A 153 17.27 5.46 14.89
C ILE A 153 17.52 6.07 13.51
N GLN A 154 18.52 5.55 12.81
CA GLN A 154 18.96 6.07 11.51
C GLN A 154 18.24 5.36 10.34
N GLU A 155 18.12 4.04 10.42
CA GLU A 155 17.51 3.24 9.36
C GLU A 155 16.00 3.13 9.60
N ILE A 156 15.23 3.95 8.89
CA ILE A 156 13.76 3.93 8.96
C ILE A 156 13.19 3.96 7.56
N ALA A 157 12.33 3.00 7.26
CA ALA A 157 11.63 2.92 5.98
C ALA A 157 10.26 2.28 6.18
N MET A 158 9.34 2.55 5.27
CA MET A 158 8.01 1.95 5.23
C MET A 158 7.64 1.52 3.83
N GLN A 159 6.81 0.49 3.74
CA GLN A 159 6.17 0.04 2.51
C GLN A 159 4.79 -0.56 2.80
N GLY A 160 3.90 -0.54 1.82
CA GLY A 160 2.61 -1.21 1.91
C GLY A 160 1.51 -0.42 1.23
N SER A 161 0.41 -0.19 1.96
CA SER A 161 -0.80 0.38 1.38
C SER A 161 -1.68 1.07 2.41
N LEU A 162 -2.27 2.19 1.97
CA LEU A 162 -3.30 2.91 2.69
C LEU A 162 -4.62 2.80 1.94
N ARG A 163 -5.71 2.96 2.69
CA ARG A 163 -7.05 3.00 2.14
C ARG A 163 -7.83 4.15 2.73
N SER A 164 -8.50 4.89 1.86
CA SER A 164 -9.50 5.91 2.19
C SER A 164 -10.90 5.32 2.01
N GLU A 165 -11.92 6.16 2.10
CA GLU A 165 -13.28 5.78 1.72
C GLU A 165 -13.36 5.48 0.21
N ASP A 166 -12.76 6.34 -0.60
CA ASP A 166 -12.97 6.35 -2.06
C ASP A 166 -11.85 5.70 -2.87
N THR A 167 -10.67 5.47 -2.28
CA THR A 167 -9.52 4.91 -3.00
C THR A 167 -8.57 4.10 -2.12
N ALA A 168 -7.71 3.30 -2.73
CA ALA A 168 -6.56 2.67 -2.12
C ALA A 168 -5.28 3.11 -2.84
N VAL A 169 -4.18 3.21 -2.09
CA VAL A 169 -2.90 3.73 -2.57
C VAL A 169 -1.76 2.91 -2.00
N SER A 170 -0.71 2.70 -2.80
CA SER A 170 0.56 2.16 -2.31
C SER A 170 1.31 3.18 -1.45
N VAL A 171 2.08 2.70 -0.48
CA VAL A 171 3.05 3.48 0.30
C VAL A 171 4.43 2.87 0.10
N GLY A 172 5.44 3.72 -0.05
CA GLY A 172 6.82 3.32 -0.33
C GLY A 172 7.35 4.00 -1.59
N GLY A 173 8.39 3.42 -2.17
CA GLY A 173 8.93 3.80 -3.46
C GLY A 173 8.20 3.13 -4.62
N GLU A 174 8.88 3.10 -5.77
CA GLU A 174 8.42 2.36 -6.95
C GLU A 174 8.27 0.87 -6.66
N LEU A 175 7.47 0.19 -7.48
CA LEU A 175 7.27 -1.25 -7.34
C LEU A 175 8.59 -2.00 -7.54
N GLU A 176 8.82 -2.99 -6.69
CA GLU A 176 9.96 -3.88 -6.75
C GLU A 176 9.80 -4.86 -7.92
N LEU A 177 10.74 -4.80 -8.85
CA LEU A 177 10.74 -5.56 -10.10
C LEU A 177 11.84 -6.63 -10.15
N GLU A 178 12.71 -6.74 -9.16
CA GLU A 178 13.85 -7.65 -9.20
C GLU A 178 13.73 -8.75 -8.15
N SER A 179 13.30 -8.40 -6.93
CA SER A 179 13.12 -9.37 -5.83
C SER A 179 12.04 -10.42 -6.17
N GLU A 180 12.35 -11.70 -6.04
CA GLU A 180 11.36 -12.77 -6.20
C GLU A 180 10.31 -12.78 -5.08
N LEU A 181 10.71 -12.41 -3.87
CA LEU A 181 9.87 -12.44 -2.67
C LEU A 181 9.00 -11.18 -2.53
N GLU A 182 9.52 -10.03 -2.95
CA GLU A 182 8.86 -8.73 -2.82
C GLU A 182 8.31 -8.22 -4.16
N ARG A 183 8.31 -9.07 -5.19
CA ARG A 183 7.87 -8.73 -6.53
C ARG A 183 6.51 -8.03 -6.56
N GLY A 184 6.45 -6.85 -7.16
CA GLY A 184 5.23 -6.05 -7.29
C GLY A 184 4.78 -5.34 -6.00
N TRP A 185 5.55 -5.43 -4.91
CA TRP A 185 5.37 -4.59 -3.74
C TRP A 185 6.12 -3.26 -3.89
N PRO A 186 5.64 -2.15 -3.32
CA PRO A 186 6.38 -0.90 -3.26
C PRO A 186 7.69 -1.11 -2.50
N LYS A 187 8.81 -0.58 -3.00
CA LYS A 187 10.10 -0.59 -2.29
C LYS A 187 9.99 0.14 -0.95
N PRO A 188 10.75 -0.24 0.09
CA PRO A 188 10.80 0.54 1.32
C PRO A 188 11.29 1.96 1.07
N ALA A 189 10.59 2.96 1.60
CA ALA A 189 11.02 4.36 1.54
C ALA A 189 10.74 5.07 2.87
N LYS A 190 11.56 6.07 3.21
CA LYS A 190 11.31 6.91 4.39
C LYS A 190 10.11 7.84 4.19
N SER A 191 9.87 8.27 2.96
CA SER A 191 8.82 9.22 2.62
C SER A 191 8.32 8.95 1.20
N CYS A 192 7.03 9.21 0.96
CA CYS A 192 6.42 9.11 -0.36
C CYS A 192 5.31 10.15 -0.54
N ARG A 193 5.01 10.46 -1.82
CA ARG A 193 3.88 11.31 -2.18
C ARG A 193 2.62 10.45 -2.24
N VAL A 194 1.56 10.92 -1.60
CA VAL A 194 0.27 10.23 -1.56
C VAL A 194 -0.83 11.25 -1.88
N PRO A 195 -1.87 10.88 -2.64
CA PRO A 195 -3.07 11.70 -2.81
C PRO A 195 -3.57 12.28 -1.48
N VAL A 196 -4.05 13.52 -1.51
CA VAL A 196 -4.64 14.18 -0.34
C VAL A 196 -5.92 13.44 0.07
N GLY A 197 -6.06 13.16 1.36
CA GLY A 197 -7.21 12.42 1.86
C GLY A 197 -7.04 11.92 3.29
N ASP A 198 -8.06 11.21 3.74
CA ASP A 198 -8.11 10.58 5.05
C ASP A 198 -7.98 9.06 4.88
N TYR A 199 -7.01 8.48 5.57
CA TYR A 199 -6.58 7.12 5.35
C TYR A 199 -6.54 6.31 6.64
N LEU A 200 -6.61 5.00 6.45
CA LEU A 200 -6.19 3.99 7.41
C LEU A 200 -5.18 3.06 6.74
N PRO A 201 -4.30 2.37 7.49
CA PRO A 201 -3.42 1.38 6.90
C PRO A 201 -4.22 0.12 6.56
N THR A 202 -4.17 -0.32 5.30
CA THR A 202 -4.64 -1.68 4.98
C THR A 202 -3.60 -2.67 5.48
N ILE A 203 -2.35 -2.45 5.10
CA ILE A 203 -1.17 -3.03 5.71
C ILE A 203 0.01 -2.10 5.44
N VAL A 204 0.82 -1.81 6.44
CA VAL A 204 2.08 -1.07 6.27
C VAL A 204 3.15 -1.78 7.09
N THR A 205 4.24 -2.16 6.44
CA THR A 205 5.43 -2.68 7.09
C THR A 205 6.41 -1.53 7.28
N VAL A 206 6.93 -1.41 8.49
CA VAL A 206 7.93 -0.41 8.88
C VAL A 206 9.21 -1.13 9.30
N THR A 207 10.30 -0.80 8.62
CA THR A 207 11.66 -1.09 9.08
C THR A 207 12.10 0.01 10.02
N PHE A 208 12.60 -0.38 11.18
CA PHE A 208 12.90 0.51 12.29
C PHE A 208 14.21 0.07 12.97
N GLY A 209 15.33 0.38 12.32
CA GLY A 209 16.64 -0.18 12.61
C GLY A 209 16.63 -1.69 12.40
N GLN A 210 16.97 -2.42 13.46
CA GLN A 210 16.98 -3.88 13.51
C GLN A 210 15.59 -4.49 13.73
N LEU A 211 14.53 -3.67 13.73
CA LEU A 211 13.17 -4.12 13.94
C LEU A 211 12.35 -4.01 12.66
N SER A 212 11.41 -4.93 12.50
CA SER A 212 10.33 -4.82 11.52
C SER A 212 9.00 -4.87 12.27
N ILE A 213 8.06 -4.01 11.90
CA ILE A 213 6.73 -3.93 12.49
C ILE A 213 5.71 -3.86 11.36
N THR A 214 4.66 -4.65 11.42
CA THR A 214 3.51 -4.51 10.51
C THR A 214 2.35 -3.84 11.25
N VAL A 215 1.69 -2.89 10.61
CA VAL A 215 0.44 -2.31 11.09
C VAL A 215 -0.69 -2.52 10.08
N SER A 216 -1.91 -2.64 10.59
CA SER A 216 -3.12 -2.73 9.78
C SER A 216 -4.28 -2.05 10.47
N ASN A 217 -5.39 -1.88 9.78
CA ASN A 217 -6.61 -1.36 10.39
C ASN A 217 -7.07 -2.23 11.56
N ASN A 218 -7.56 -1.61 12.63
CA ASN A 218 -8.10 -2.35 13.76
C ASN A 218 -9.50 -2.89 13.45
N VAL A 219 -9.61 -4.22 13.40
CA VAL A 219 -10.89 -4.93 13.21
C VAL A 219 -11.45 -5.49 14.52
N HIS A 220 -10.88 -5.14 15.66
CA HIS A 220 -11.28 -5.61 16.97
C HIS A 220 -11.73 -4.47 17.87
N ALA A 221 -12.70 -4.77 18.73
CA ALA A 221 -13.07 -3.98 19.88
C ALA A 221 -12.89 -4.86 21.12
N ASP A 222 -12.98 -4.25 22.29
CA ASP A 222 -12.97 -4.97 23.55
C ASP A 222 -14.10 -6.01 23.58
N GLY A 223 -13.70 -7.28 23.66
CA GLY A 223 -14.58 -8.42 23.75
C GLY A 223 -15.15 -8.97 22.44
N GLN A 224 -14.89 -8.35 21.30
CA GLN A 224 -15.46 -8.81 20.03
C GLN A 224 -14.71 -8.32 18.78
N ARG A 225 -14.83 -9.07 17.68
CA ARG A 225 -14.52 -8.56 16.35
C ARG A 225 -15.54 -7.48 15.97
N ARG A 226 -15.07 -6.36 15.44
CA ARG A 226 -15.95 -5.31 14.90
C ARG A 226 -16.71 -5.85 13.69
N PRO A 227 -18.01 -5.53 13.55
CA PRO A 227 -18.75 -5.90 12.36
C PRO A 227 -18.20 -5.18 11.14
N ASN A 228 -18.41 -5.74 9.95
CA ASN A 228 -17.85 -5.19 8.71
C ASN A 228 -18.36 -3.77 8.37
N ASN A 229 -19.52 -3.38 8.92
CA ASN A 229 -20.14 -2.06 8.76
C ASN A 229 -19.77 -1.08 9.88
N TYR A 230 -18.84 -1.44 10.78
CA TYR A 230 -18.38 -0.52 11.81
C TYR A 230 -17.73 0.71 11.17
N PRO A 231 -18.06 1.94 11.62
CA PRO A 231 -17.44 3.15 11.10
C PRO A 231 -15.93 3.06 11.15
N ARG A 232 -15.28 3.22 9.99
CA ARG A 232 -13.83 3.16 9.89
C ARG A 232 -13.24 4.46 10.41
N ILE A 233 -12.18 4.35 11.20
CA ILE A 233 -11.42 5.51 11.67
C ILE A 233 -10.29 5.74 10.68
N TYR A 234 -10.41 6.82 9.90
CA TYR A 234 -9.38 7.26 8.96
C TYR A 234 -8.42 8.23 9.65
N GLY A 235 -7.60 7.71 10.56
CA GLY A 235 -6.73 8.51 11.43
C GLY A 235 -5.55 9.19 10.73
N ILE A 236 -5.12 8.70 9.57
CA ILE A 236 -3.98 9.25 8.82
C ILE A 236 -4.49 10.36 7.90
N LYS A 237 -4.21 11.62 8.26
CA LYS A 237 -4.74 12.81 7.57
C LYS A 237 -3.69 13.41 6.64
N ILE A 238 -3.63 12.96 5.39
CA ILE A 238 -2.71 13.49 4.38
C ILE A 238 -3.28 14.79 3.82
N ARG A 239 -2.49 15.85 3.81
CA ARG A 239 -2.91 17.19 3.35
C ARG A 239 -1.88 17.77 2.40
N LYS A 240 -2.35 18.64 1.51
CA LYS A 240 -1.49 19.32 0.54
C LYS A 240 -0.39 20.09 1.27
N ASP A 241 0.83 20.01 0.72
CA ASP A 241 2.02 20.73 1.16
C ASP A 241 2.37 20.56 2.65
N LYS A 242 1.82 19.52 3.30
CA LYS A 242 2.09 19.18 4.69
C LYS A 242 2.54 17.72 4.78
N SER A 243 3.68 17.51 5.44
CA SER A 243 4.10 16.17 5.83
C SER A 243 3.23 15.65 6.96
N TYR A 244 2.62 14.49 6.76
CA TYR A 244 2.09 13.67 7.83
C TYR A 244 3.19 12.71 8.26
N VAL A 245 3.64 12.85 9.50
CA VAL A 245 4.64 11.94 10.09
C VAL A 245 3.89 10.84 10.81
N PHE A 246 3.95 9.63 10.26
CA PHE A 246 3.54 8.41 10.94
C PHE A 246 4.69 7.96 11.83
N ASP A 247 4.44 7.75 13.12
CA ASP A 247 5.41 7.19 14.02
C ASP A 247 4.73 6.35 15.10
N PHE A 248 5.53 5.81 16.01
CA PHE A 248 5.07 4.98 17.12
C PHE A 248 5.32 5.69 18.46
N SER A 249 5.02 6.98 18.58
CA SER A 249 5.14 7.72 19.85
C SER A 249 4.04 7.37 20.85
N ASN A 250 2.87 6.96 20.36
CA ASN A 250 1.71 6.67 21.20
C ASN A 250 1.94 5.42 22.05
N LYS A 251 1.29 5.37 23.22
CA LYS A 251 1.37 4.20 24.10
C LYS A 251 0.49 3.08 23.55
N PRO A 252 1.05 1.90 23.18
CA PRO A 252 0.25 0.80 22.70
C PRO A 252 -0.57 0.18 23.83
N LYS A 253 -1.68 -0.48 23.47
CA LYS A 253 -2.58 -1.14 24.40
C LYS A 253 -2.87 -2.57 23.94
N VAL A 254 -2.93 -3.51 24.87
CA VAL A 254 -3.47 -4.85 24.63
C VAL A 254 -4.98 -4.79 24.82
N ILE A 255 -5.72 -5.30 23.85
CA ILE A 255 -7.16 -5.55 23.98
C ILE A 255 -7.45 -7.04 23.81
N PHE A 256 -8.40 -7.54 24.59
CA PHE A 256 -8.92 -8.89 24.42
C PHE A 256 -10.09 -8.81 23.44
N ALA A 257 -9.95 -9.39 22.25
CA ALA A 257 -10.98 -9.45 21.22
C ALA A 257 -12.00 -10.59 21.44
N SER A 258 -11.74 -11.47 22.40
CA SER A 258 -12.62 -12.52 22.90
C SER A 258 -12.05 -13.04 24.23
N PRO A 259 -12.87 -13.48 25.18
CA PRO A 259 -14.34 -13.39 25.20
C PRO A 259 -14.82 -11.96 25.47
N ALA A 260 -16.12 -11.72 25.31
CA ALA A 260 -16.73 -10.46 25.74
C ALA A 260 -16.65 -10.28 27.26
N LYS A 261 -16.58 -9.03 27.75
CA LYS A 261 -16.51 -8.72 29.20
C LYS A 261 -17.63 -9.35 30.03
N ASN A 262 -18.81 -9.52 29.44
CA ASN A 262 -20.00 -10.11 30.07
C ASN A 262 -20.19 -11.59 29.72
N HIS A 263 -19.20 -12.24 29.08
CA HIS A 263 -19.24 -13.67 28.81
C HIS A 263 -19.24 -14.45 30.13
N ARG A 264 -20.17 -15.41 30.24
CA ARG A 264 -20.27 -16.31 31.39
C ARG A 264 -19.76 -17.67 30.99
N VAL A 265 -18.69 -18.11 31.66
CA VAL A 265 -18.07 -19.42 31.42
C VAL A 265 -18.85 -20.51 32.17
N LYS A 266 -19.20 -21.59 31.49
CA LYS A 266 -19.79 -22.80 32.09
C LYS A 266 -18.71 -23.84 32.36
N LEU A 267 -18.96 -24.72 33.34
CA LEU A 267 -18.07 -25.85 33.59
C LEU A 267 -18.02 -26.76 32.35
N GLY A 268 -16.81 -27.11 31.92
CA GLY A 268 -16.56 -27.91 30.71
C GLY A 268 -16.65 -27.12 29.39
N GLU A 269 -16.90 -25.81 29.43
CA GLU A 269 -16.88 -24.96 28.25
C GLU A 269 -15.44 -24.73 27.75
N GLU A 270 -15.24 -24.83 26.44
CA GLU A 270 -14.03 -24.37 25.78
C GLU A 270 -14.09 -22.86 25.57
N LEU A 271 -13.18 -22.12 26.22
CA LEU A 271 -13.13 -20.67 26.13
C LEU A 271 -12.09 -20.21 25.09
N SER A 272 -12.56 -19.58 24.00
CA SER A 272 -11.67 -18.92 23.05
C SER A 272 -11.24 -17.55 23.57
N VAL A 273 -9.95 -17.39 23.82
CA VAL A 273 -9.34 -16.13 24.26
C VAL A 273 -8.54 -15.54 23.11
N LYS A 274 -8.89 -14.32 22.70
CA LYS A 274 -8.21 -13.61 21.63
C LYS A 274 -7.64 -12.31 22.14
N ALA A 275 -6.38 -12.00 21.86
CA ALA A 275 -5.73 -10.76 22.27
C ALA A 275 -4.92 -10.15 21.13
N VAL A 276 -4.99 -8.83 20.99
CA VAL A 276 -4.24 -8.06 19.99
C VAL A 276 -3.61 -6.82 20.60
N LEU A 277 -2.50 -6.38 20.01
CA LEU A 277 -1.83 -5.12 20.33
C LEU A 277 -2.33 -4.03 19.39
N ILE A 278 -2.72 -2.87 19.93
CA ILE A 278 -3.22 -1.73 19.15
C ILE A 278 -2.52 -0.43 19.54
N ASP A 279 -2.50 0.52 18.63
CA ASP A 279 -2.40 1.95 18.95
C ASP A 279 -3.83 2.51 19.01
N PRO A 280 -4.30 2.92 20.20
CA PRO A 280 -5.67 3.37 20.38
C PRO A 280 -5.95 4.76 19.78
N GLU A 281 -4.94 5.61 19.58
CA GLU A 281 -5.13 6.97 19.05
C GLU A 281 -5.34 6.94 17.54
N LEU A 282 -4.59 6.07 16.85
CA LEU A 282 -4.71 5.88 15.41
C LEU A 282 -5.72 4.79 15.02
N ASP A 283 -6.21 4.02 16.01
CA ASP A 283 -7.09 2.85 15.82
C ASP A 283 -6.50 1.83 14.83
N ILE A 284 -5.22 1.52 15.01
CA ILE A 284 -4.48 0.55 14.21
C ILE A 284 -4.06 -0.63 15.07
N MET A 285 -3.94 -1.79 14.43
CA MET A 285 -3.40 -2.99 15.03
C MET A 285 -1.90 -3.09 14.73
N ILE A 286 -1.12 -3.44 15.74
CA ILE A 286 0.31 -3.69 15.64
C ILE A 286 0.51 -5.21 15.64
N ARG A 287 1.31 -5.72 14.70
CA ARG A 287 1.51 -7.15 14.46
C ARG A 287 2.87 -7.42 13.82
N ASP A 288 3.28 -8.69 13.80
CA ASP A 288 4.52 -9.14 13.17
C ASP A 288 5.76 -8.37 13.65
N LEU A 289 5.86 -8.09 14.96
CA LEU A 289 7.05 -7.46 15.51
C LEU A 289 8.21 -8.46 15.38
N LYS A 290 9.30 -8.06 14.73
CA LYS A 290 10.42 -8.96 14.42
C LYS A 290 11.77 -8.31 14.68
N ASP A 291 12.71 -9.09 15.20
CA ASP A 291 14.14 -8.80 15.21
C ASP A 291 14.73 -9.30 13.88
N THR A 292 15.17 -8.38 13.03
CA THR A 292 15.69 -8.69 11.69
C THR A 292 17.10 -9.24 11.72
N THR A 293 17.82 -9.11 12.86
CA THR A 293 19.20 -9.61 13.01
C THR A 293 19.27 -11.09 13.38
N LYS A 294 18.16 -11.66 13.86
CA LYS A 294 18.07 -13.07 14.28
C LYS A 294 17.15 -13.84 13.35
N LYS A 295 17.60 -15.01 12.93
CA LYS A 295 16.82 -15.93 12.09
C LYS A 295 16.39 -17.15 12.90
N GLN A 296 15.17 -17.60 12.68
CA GLN A 296 14.62 -18.83 13.18
C GLN A 296 14.29 -19.74 11.99
N LYS A 297 14.83 -20.96 12.01
CA LYS A 297 14.48 -21.99 11.04
C LYS A 297 13.09 -22.53 11.36
N LYS A 298 12.25 -22.64 10.34
CA LYS A 298 10.95 -23.31 10.40
C LYS A 298 10.92 -24.40 9.35
N GLU A 299 10.26 -25.49 9.72
CA GLU A 299 9.96 -26.60 8.82
C GLU A 299 8.45 -26.60 8.55
N TYR A 300 8.06 -26.82 7.30
CA TYR A 300 6.70 -27.25 6.98
C TYR A 300 6.73 -28.50 6.10
N VAL A 301 5.67 -29.29 6.22
CA VAL A 301 5.48 -30.50 5.43
C VAL A 301 4.38 -30.22 4.41
N THR A 302 4.67 -30.45 3.14
CA THR A 302 3.69 -30.35 2.04
C THR A 302 2.70 -31.53 2.09
N PRO A 303 1.55 -31.45 1.41
CA PRO A 303 0.56 -32.53 1.42
C PRO A 303 1.06 -33.89 0.93
N ASP A 304 2.11 -33.92 0.11
CA ASP A 304 2.83 -35.11 -0.38
C ASP A 304 3.92 -35.62 0.58
N GLY A 305 4.12 -34.96 1.73
CA GLY A 305 5.06 -35.38 2.76
C GLY A 305 6.47 -34.80 2.62
N GLU A 306 6.74 -33.96 1.62
CA GLU A 306 8.04 -33.31 1.48
C GLU A 306 8.27 -32.27 2.58
N LYS A 307 9.48 -32.26 3.15
CA LYS A 307 9.89 -31.33 4.20
C LYS A 307 10.61 -30.15 3.59
N HIS A 308 10.09 -28.95 3.83
CA HIS A 308 10.71 -27.71 3.41
C HIS A 308 11.14 -26.89 4.61
N ASN A 309 12.41 -26.46 4.58
CA ASN A 309 12.97 -25.56 5.59
C ASN A 309 13.02 -24.14 5.03
N TYR A 310 12.68 -23.17 5.87
CA TYR A 310 12.79 -21.76 5.55
C TYR A 310 13.18 -20.96 6.80
N GLU A 311 13.81 -19.81 6.59
CA GLU A 311 14.24 -18.93 7.67
C GLU A 311 13.35 -17.70 7.75
N LEU A 312 12.88 -17.40 8.96
CA LEU A 312 12.16 -16.17 9.26
C LEU A 312 12.93 -15.34 10.27
N SER A 313 12.76 -14.02 10.25
CA SER A 313 13.20 -13.16 11.34
C SER A 313 12.51 -13.57 12.65
N LEU A 314 13.23 -13.48 13.78
CA LEU A 314 12.72 -13.85 15.09
C LEU A 314 11.53 -12.97 15.47
N SER A 315 10.38 -13.57 15.79
CA SER A 315 9.23 -12.83 16.30
C SER A 315 9.51 -12.32 17.72
N LEU A 316 9.15 -11.06 17.93
CA LEU A 316 9.13 -10.34 19.20
C LEU A 316 7.68 -10.06 19.63
N ASP A 317 6.70 -10.73 19.00
CA ASP A 317 5.31 -10.54 19.34
C ASP A 317 5.09 -10.91 20.82
N PRO A 318 4.37 -10.08 21.60
CA PRO A 318 4.30 -10.33 23.03
C PRO A 318 3.58 -11.64 23.33
N LYS A 319 4.07 -12.32 24.35
CA LYS A 319 3.56 -13.60 24.81
C LYS A 319 2.33 -13.40 25.71
N VAL A 320 1.27 -14.14 25.45
CA VAL A 320 0.07 -14.20 26.27
C VAL A 320 0.11 -15.48 27.07
N ILE A 321 -0.07 -15.36 28.38
CA ILE A 321 -0.13 -16.49 29.32
C ILE A 321 -1.45 -16.38 30.07
N ILE A 322 -2.21 -17.46 30.08
CA ILE A 322 -3.43 -17.57 30.88
C ILE A 322 -3.10 -18.45 32.08
N THR A 323 -3.34 -17.92 33.28
CA THR A 323 -3.12 -18.64 34.53
C THR A 323 -4.41 -18.76 35.33
N ARG A 324 -4.53 -19.83 36.09
CA ARG A 324 -5.47 -19.94 37.21
C ARG A 324 -5.07 -18.96 38.32
N ALA A 325 -6.00 -18.76 39.26
CA ALA A 325 -5.79 -17.85 40.40
C ALA A 325 -4.66 -18.32 41.34
N ASP A 326 -4.35 -19.62 41.35
CA ASP A 326 -3.23 -20.24 42.06
C ASP A 326 -1.89 -20.11 41.30
N GLY A 327 -1.89 -19.54 40.10
CA GLY A 327 -0.72 -19.35 39.26
C GLY A 327 -0.45 -20.47 38.25
N GLU A 328 -1.24 -21.55 38.23
CA GLU A 328 -1.06 -22.62 37.24
C GLU A 328 -1.31 -22.10 35.82
N LYS A 329 -0.36 -22.34 34.92
CA LYS A 329 -0.48 -21.98 33.50
C LYS A 329 -1.42 -22.95 32.78
N VAL A 330 -2.52 -22.43 32.24
CA VAL A 330 -3.52 -23.22 31.49
C VAL A 330 -3.46 -23.01 29.98
N ALA A 331 -2.91 -21.89 29.51
CA ALA A 331 -2.69 -21.65 28.09
C ALA A 331 -1.57 -20.66 27.86
N GLU A 332 -0.97 -20.72 26.67
CA GLU A 332 0.15 -19.88 26.28
C GLU A 332 0.23 -19.70 24.76
N GLY A 333 0.57 -18.51 24.29
CA GLY A 333 0.81 -18.25 22.87
C GLY A 333 1.36 -16.84 22.62
N VAL A 334 1.40 -16.40 21.36
CA VAL A 334 1.95 -15.10 20.94
C VAL A 334 0.87 -14.23 20.30
N MET A 335 1.01 -12.90 20.38
CA MET A 335 0.06 -11.98 19.74
C MET A 335 0.25 -11.86 18.22
N PRO A 336 -0.82 -11.63 17.42
CA PRO A 336 -2.22 -11.76 17.81
C PRO A 336 -2.53 -13.20 18.25
N PHE A 337 -3.07 -13.33 19.46
CA PHE A 337 -3.34 -14.60 20.14
C PHE A 337 -4.81 -14.94 19.89
N GLY A 338 -5.17 -16.20 19.61
CA GLY A 338 -6.58 -16.54 19.41
C GLY A 338 -6.93 -17.85 18.76
#